data_AF-A0A8S3KFY5-F1
#
_entry.id   AF-A0A8S3KFY5-F1
#
_cell.length_a   1.000
_cell.length_b   1.000
_cell.length_c   1.000
_cell.angle_alpha   90.00
_cell.angle_beta   90.00
_cell.angle_gamma   90.00
#
_symmetry.space_group_name_H-M   'P 1'
#
loop_
_entity.id
_entity.type
_entity.pdbx_description
1 polymer ?
#
loop_
_entity_poly.entity_id
_entity_poly.type
_entity_poly.pdbx_seq_one_letter_code
_entity_poly.pdbx_strand_id
1 'polypeptide(L)'
;NDENIIHRERLTTRIYIFSLIDFLILVGIAAGLVVRTANKIEYLPSQSKFVYFAKVYSNTLTCPCSKIEIAYETFVKTHANFQQICSRQFITQE
;
A
#
# COMPACT_ATOMS: atom_id res chain seq x y z
N ASN A 1 -26.78 -53.35 -24.56
CA ASN A 1 -25.44 -52.73 -24.67
C ASN A 1 -25.57 -51.23 -24.95
N ASP A 2 -26.41 -50.82 -25.89
CA ASP A 2 -26.65 -49.42 -26.28
C ASP A 2 -27.17 -48.49 -25.16
N GLU A 3 -28.16 -48.92 -24.37
CA GLU A 3 -28.71 -48.09 -23.29
C GLU A 3 -27.66 -47.66 -22.25
N ASN A 4 -26.73 -48.55 -21.92
CA ASN A 4 -25.64 -48.25 -20.99
C ASN A 4 -24.68 -47.19 -21.54
N ILE A 5 -24.51 -47.15 -22.86
CA ILE A 5 -23.67 -46.15 -23.54
C ILE A 5 -24.36 -44.78 -23.45
N ILE A 6 -25.65 -44.72 -23.80
CA ILE A 6 -26.45 -43.49 -23.75
C ILE A 6 -26.53 -42.93 -22.32
N HIS A 7 -26.73 -43.78 -21.31
CA HIS A 7 -26.76 -43.35 -19.92
C HIS A 7 -25.41 -42.78 -19.45
N ARG A 8 -24.31 -43.42 -19.84
CA ARG A 8 -22.96 -42.99 -19.48
C ARG A 8 -22.59 -41.67 -20.15
N GLU A 9 -22.95 -41.49 -21.41
CA GLU A 9 -22.76 -40.22 -22.13
C GLU A 9 -23.53 -39.09 -21.45
N ARG A 10 -24.80 -39.32 -21.09
CA ARG A 10 -25.63 -38.31 -20.40
C ARG A 10 -25.07 -37.91 -19.03
N LEU A 11 -24.54 -38.87 -18.28
CA LEU A 11 -23.90 -38.61 -16.98
C LEU A 11 -22.61 -37.81 -17.15
N THR A 12 -21.79 -38.19 -18.12
CA THR A 12 -20.51 -37.52 -18.42
C THR A 12 -20.76 -36.07 -18.85
N THR A 13 -21.74 -35.83 -19.72
CA THR A 13 -22.12 -34.47 -20.14
C THR A 13 -22.62 -33.63 -18.97
N ARG A 14 -23.41 -34.21 -18.05
CA ARG A 14 -23.85 -33.49 -16.84
C ARG A 14 -22.68 -33.11 -15.95
N ILE A 15 -21.76 -34.06 -15.68
CA ILE A 15 -20.56 -33.80 -14.87
C ILE A 15 -19.70 -32.71 -15.52
N TYR A 16 -19.52 -32.77 -16.83
CA TYR A 16 -18.77 -31.76 -17.58
C TYR A 16 -19.40 -30.37 -17.44
N ILE A 17 -20.71 -30.25 -17.61
CA ILE A 17 -21.42 -28.97 -17.47
C ILE A 17 -21.28 -28.41 -16.05
N PHE A 18 -21.45 -29.25 -15.02
CA PHE A 18 -21.26 -28.81 -13.63
C PHE A 18 -19.82 -28.36 -13.37
N SER A 19 -18.82 -29.11 -13.85
CA SER A 19 -17.42 -28.73 -13.73
C SER A 19 -17.10 -27.42 -14.46
N LEU A 20 -17.71 -27.19 -15.63
CA LEU A 20 -17.52 -25.96 -16.39
C LEU A 20 -18.11 -24.76 -15.63
N ILE A 21 -19.30 -24.91 -15.07
CA ILE A 21 -19.94 -23.85 -14.28
C ILE A 21 -19.11 -23.53 -13.04
N ASP A 22 -18.63 -24.55 -12.32
CA ASP A 22 -17.79 -24.37 -11.14
C ASP A 22 -16.48 -23.63 -11.46
N PHE A 23 -15.84 -24.01 -12.57
CA PHE A 23 -14.65 -23.31 -13.06
C PHE A 23 -14.92 -21.84 -13.36
N LEU A 24 -16.02 -21.53 -14.06
CA LEU A 24 -16.40 -20.14 -14.36
C LEU A 24 -16.68 -19.33 -13.10
N ILE A 25 -17.31 -19.93 -12.08
CA ILE A 25 -17.55 -19.29 -10.78
C ILE A 25 -16.21 -18.97 -10.09
N LEU A 26 -15.29 -19.93 -10.03
CA LEU A 26 -13.97 -19.74 -9.43
C LEU A 26 -13.18 -18.61 -10.12
N VAL A 27 -13.18 -18.59 -11.45
CA VAL A 27 -12.54 -17.51 -12.23
C VAL A 27 -13.19 -16.17 -11.94
N GLY A 28 -14.52 -16.10 -11.87
CA GLY A 28 -15.25 -14.88 -11.55
C GLY A 28 -14.91 -14.33 -10.16
N ILE A 29 -14.80 -15.21 -9.16
CA ILE A 29 -14.40 -14.84 -7.80
C ILE A 29 -12.96 -14.32 -7.79
N ALA A 30 -12.02 -15.03 -8.43
CA ALA A 30 -10.62 -14.61 -8.50
C ALA A 30 -10.47 -13.25 -9.18
N ALA A 31 -11.12 -13.03 -10.32
CA ALA A 31 -11.12 -11.75 -11.02
C ALA A 31 -11.73 -10.62 -10.16
N GLY A 32 -12.85 -10.91 -9.49
CA GLY A 32 -13.48 -9.97 -8.56
C GLY A 32 -12.56 -9.59 -7.41
N LEU A 33 -11.89 -10.56 -6.77
CA LEU A 33 -10.97 -10.32 -5.66
C LEU A 33 -9.74 -9.50 -6.08
N VAL A 34 -9.17 -9.78 -7.24
CA VAL A 34 -8.00 -9.05 -7.78
C VAL A 34 -8.34 -7.57 -8.01
N VAL A 35 -9.50 -7.26 -8.60
CA VAL A 35 -9.93 -5.87 -8.82
C VAL A 35 -10.30 -5.16 -7.50
N ARG A 36 -10.69 -5.91 -6.47
CA ARG A 36 -11.07 -5.40 -5.14
C ARG A 36 -9.88 -5.14 -4.22
N THR A 37 -8.66 -5.48 -4.60
CA THR A 37 -7.44 -4.99 -3.93
C THR A 37 -7.36 -3.48 -4.11
N ALA A 38 -8.12 -2.76 -3.29
CA ALA A 38 -8.27 -1.33 -3.38
C ALA A 38 -6.98 -0.68 -2.90
N ASN A 39 -6.19 -0.15 -3.85
CA ASN A 39 -5.06 0.71 -3.53
C ASN A 39 -5.57 1.97 -2.81
N LYS A 40 -5.47 1.94 -1.48
CA LYS A 40 -5.76 3.10 -0.61
C LYS A 40 -4.53 3.99 -0.58
N ILE A 41 -4.61 5.13 -1.26
CA ILE A 41 -3.59 6.17 -1.21
C ILE A 41 -3.90 7.06 0.00
N GLU A 42 -3.09 7.00 1.05
CA GLU A 42 -3.11 7.97 2.14
C GLU A 42 -2.02 9.03 1.93
N TYR A 43 -2.44 10.30 1.89
CA TYR A 43 -1.53 11.44 1.79
C TYR A 43 -1.13 11.91 3.20
N LEU A 44 0.18 11.96 3.47
CA LEU A 44 0.77 12.36 4.77
C LEU A 44 0.16 11.60 5.98
N PRO A 45 0.41 10.29 6.12
CA PRO A 45 0.00 9.57 7.34
C PRO A 45 0.74 10.11 8.57
N SER A 46 0.09 10.09 9.74
CA SER A 46 0.79 10.29 11.01
C SER A 46 1.87 9.22 11.19
N GLN A 47 2.95 9.53 11.92
CA GLN A 47 4.06 8.60 12.15
C GLN A 47 3.59 7.24 12.68
N SER A 48 2.61 7.24 13.59
CA SER A 48 2.01 6.02 14.14
C SER A 48 1.27 5.17 13.10
N LYS A 49 0.53 5.80 12.17
CA LYS A 49 -0.18 5.12 11.08
C LYS A 49 0.80 4.54 10.06
N PHE A 50 1.88 5.27 9.76
CA PHE A 50 2.93 4.77 8.88
C PHE A 50 3.59 3.51 9.45
N VAL A 51 3.99 3.53 10.73
CA VAL A 51 4.58 2.36 11.41
C VAL A 51 3.63 1.17 11.43
N TYR A 52 2.33 1.43 11.64
CA TYR A 52 1.30 0.39 11.58
C TYR A 52 1.17 -0.22 10.18
N PHE A 53 1.06 0.59 9.13
CA PHE A 53 0.95 0.09 7.76
C PHE A 53 2.24 -0.59 7.26
N ALA A 54 3.41 -0.10 7.67
CA ALA A 54 4.69 -0.75 7.39
C ALA A 54 4.79 -2.13 8.04
N LYS A 55 4.16 -2.32 9.21
CA LYS A 55 4.10 -3.63 9.89
C LYS A 55 3.08 -4.58 9.26
N VAL A 56 1.90 -4.08 8.87
CA VAL A 56 0.77 -4.91 8.41
C VAL A 56 0.85 -5.22 6.91
N TYR A 57 1.35 -4.28 6.10
CA TYR A 57 1.36 -4.36 4.64
C TYR A 57 2.78 -4.28 4.07
N SER A 58 3.79 -4.79 4.79
CA SER A 58 5.21 -4.70 4.43
C SER A 58 5.53 -5.09 2.97
N ASN A 59 4.83 -6.09 2.43
CA ASN A 59 5.06 -6.61 1.07
C ASN A 59 4.32 -5.85 -0.04
N THR A 60 3.36 -4.98 0.30
CA THR A 60 2.52 -4.27 -0.68
C THR A 60 2.54 -2.75 -0.49
N LEU A 61 3.18 -2.25 0.57
CA LEU A 61 3.32 -0.82 0.85
C LEU A 61 4.36 -0.21 -0.11
N THR A 62 3.90 0.65 -1.01
CA THR A 62 4.79 1.44 -1.88
C THR A 62 4.74 2.90 -1.45
N CYS A 63 5.88 3.46 -1.04
CA CYS A 63 6.01 4.89 -0.76
C CYS A 63 6.69 5.59 -1.95
N PRO A 64 5.93 6.22 -2.85
CA PRO A 64 6.54 7.04 -3.88
C PRO A 64 7.23 8.24 -3.22
N CYS A 65 8.55 8.32 -3.35
CA CYS A 65 9.29 9.50 -2.90
C CYS A 65 8.91 10.67 -3.80
N SER A 66 8.24 11.69 -3.23
CA SER A 66 7.80 12.86 -4.00
C SER A 66 8.97 13.75 -4.45
N LYS A 67 10.12 13.68 -3.78
CA LYS A 67 11.37 14.39 -4.13
C LYS A 67 12.57 13.52 -3.77
N ILE A 68 13.47 13.32 -4.73
CA ILE A 68 14.74 12.60 -4.53
C ILE A 68 15.72 13.46 -3.74
N GLU A 69 15.61 14.78 -3.86
CA GLU A 69 16.43 15.75 -3.15
C GLU A 69 15.51 16.81 -2.54
N ILE A 70 15.72 17.07 -1.25
CA ILE A 70 15.01 18.12 -0.51
C ILE A 70 16.07 19.15 -0.14
N ALA A 71 15.92 20.38 -0.64
CA ALA A 71 16.86 21.46 -0.35
C ALA A 71 16.92 21.72 1.17
N TYR A 72 18.13 21.83 1.73
CA TYR A 72 18.38 21.97 3.18
C TYR A 72 17.60 23.13 3.83
N GLU A 73 17.38 24.19 3.05
CA GLU A 73 16.58 25.37 3.36
C GLU A 73 15.09 25.07 3.71
N THR A 74 14.57 23.88 3.40
CA THR A 74 13.22 23.47 3.82
C THR A 74 13.15 22.78 5.19
N PHE A 75 14.25 22.21 5.69
CA PHE A 75 14.30 21.60 7.02
C PHE A 75 14.85 22.56 8.09
N VAL A 76 15.76 23.45 7.68
CA VAL A 76 16.49 24.33 8.60
C VAL A 76 16.14 25.78 8.27
N LYS A 77 15.05 26.29 8.85
CA LYS A 77 14.82 27.74 8.96
C LYS A 77 15.62 28.28 10.14
N THR A 78 16.94 28.40 9.98
CA THR A 78 17.78 29.10 10.95
C THR A 78 17.61 30.60 10.78
N HIS A 79 16.72 31.19 11.59
CA HIS A 79 16.74 32.63 11.83
C HIS A 79 17.94 32.93 12.75
N ALA A 80 19.13 33.06 12.16
CA ALA A 80 20.32 33.50 12.89
C ALA A 80 20.15 34.98 13.24
N ASN A 81 19.60 35.26 14.42
CA ASN A 81 19.58 36.59 15.00
C ASN A 81 20.90 36.78 15.76
N PHE A 82 21.91 37.32 15.08
CA PHE A 82 23.20 37.63 15.68
C PHE A 82 23.03 38.86 16.58
N GLN A 83 22.96 38.65 17.89
CA GLN A 83 23.10 39.76 18.83
C GLN A 83 24.53 40.30 18.77
N GLN A 84 24.68 41.61 18.53
CA GLN A 84 25.97 42.29 18.62
C GLN A 84 26.50 42.21 20.07
N ILE A 85 27.37 41.24 20.34
CA ILE A 85 28.22 41.25 21.53
C ILE A 85 29.40 42.19 21.30
N CYS A 86 29.15 43.50 21.34
CA CYS A 86 30.19 44.52 21.52
C CYS A 86 29.49 45.86 21.79
N SER A 87 29.24 46.19 23.06
CA SER A 87 29.13 47.56 23.63
C SER A 87 28.48 47.56 25.01
N ARG A 88 28.86 46.66 25.92
CA ARG A 88 28.65 46.91 27.36
C ARG A 88 29.94 46.61 28.10
N GLN A 89 30.50 47.69 28.61
CA GLN A 89 31.67 47.82 29.47
C GLN A 89 31.86 46.60 30.39
N PHE A 90 33.07 46.04 30.37
CA PHE A 90 33.60 45.29 31.50
C PHE A 90 33.55 46.22 32.72
N ILE A 91 32.50 46.11 33.52
CA ILE A 91 32.43 46.76 34.83
C ILE A 91 33.21 45.86 35.78
N THR A 92 34.33 46.40 36.24
CA THR A 92 35.17 45.92 37.36
C THR A 92 34.34 45.45 38.55
N GLN A 93 34.67 44.27 39.07
CA GLN A 93 34.44 43.94 40.48
C GLN A 93 35.63 43.12 41.00
N GLU A 94 36.42 43.84 41.82
CA GLU A 94 37.36 43.45 42.90
C GLU A 94 38.38 42.34 42.67
#